data_AF-A0A836WS63-F1
#
_entry.id   AF-A0A836WS63-F1
#
_cell.length_a   1.000
_cell.length_b   1.000
_cell.length_c   1.000
_cell.angle_alpha   90.00
_cell.angle_beta   90.00
_cell.angle_gamma   90.00
#
_symmetry.space_group_name_H-M   'P 1'
#
loop_
_entity.id
_entity.type
_entity.pdbx_description
1 polymer ?
#
loop_
_entity_poly.entity_id
_entity_poly.type
_entity_poly.pdbx_seq_one_letter_code
_entity_poly.pdbx_strand_id
1 'polypeptide(L)'
;MGKPTGFMEIARQDRTYAPVAERIREFKEFVVPLDDRALAAQGARCMDCGIPYCHNGCPVNNIIPDWNDLVYRGQWQDAIDVLHSTNNFPEFTGRICPAPCEAACTLNIDDNPVTIKTIECAIVDRAWKEGWIQPQIPEHKTGRKVAVVGSGPAGMACAQQLARAGHEVTVFERNNSMGGLLRYGIPDFKMEKHHIDRRVSQMQAEGVSFRSNTEVGRDIAAKDLVDEYDAVVLTGGSEKSRDLPVPGGELKGVHFAMDFLPQQNRRVANEPAGTNEPILATGKHVVVIGGGDTG
;
A
#
# COMPACT_ATOMS: atom_id res chain seq x y z
N MET A 1 1.92 -16.92 23.10
CA MET A 1 2.30 -16.44 21.75
C MET A 1 3.80 -16.27 21.70
N GLY A 2 4.45 -16.60 20.57
CA GLY A 2 5.91 -16.55 20.44
C GLY A 2 6.63 -17.52 21.37
N LYS A 3 7.96 -17.37 21.46
CA LYS A 3 8.77 -18.08 22.46
C LYS A 3 8.91 -17.16 23.68
N PRO A 4 8.57 -17.60 24.92
CA PRO A 4 8.60 -16.72 26.10
C PRO A 4 9.91 -15.96 26.34
N THR A 5 11.05 -16.54 25.95
CA THR A 5 12.39 -15.93 26.03
C THR A 5 12.99 -15.57 24.67
N GLY A 6 12.21 -15.66 23.58
CA GLY A 6 12.69 -15.51 22.22
C GLY A 6 13.35 -14.16 21.96
N PHE A 7 12.81 -13.08 22.53
CA PHE A 7 13.40 -11.74 22.43
C PHE A 7 14.77 -11.60 23.09
N MET A 8 15.08 -12.43 24.10
CA MET A 8 16.38 -12.43 24.79
C MET A 8 17.44 -13.24 24.02
N GLU A 9 17.00 -14.27 23.28
CA GLU A 9 17.89 -15.26 22.67
C GLU A 9 18.15 -15.02 21.17
N ILE A 10 17.21 -14.38 20.48
CA ILE A 10 17.22 -14.22 19.03
C ILE A 10 17.49 -12.77 18.72
N ALA A 11 18.58 -12.45 18.01
CA ALA A 11 18.84 -11.07 17.56
C ALA A 11 17.84 -10.61 16.49
N ARG A 12 17.58 -9.29 16.43
CA ARG A 12 16.69 -8.72 15.42
C ARG A 12 17.36 -8.89 14.06
N GLN A 13 16.62 -9.43 13.11
CA GLN A 13 17.03 -9.54 11.73
C GLN A 13 15.91 -8.97 10.86
N ASP A 14 16.30 -8.13 9.91
CA ASP A 14 15.37 -7.49 8.98
C ASP A 14 15.79 -7.78 7.54
N ARG A 15 14.90 -7.46 6.60
CA ARG A 15 15.16 -7.55 5.16
C ARG A 15 16.35 -6.66 4.81
N THR A 16 17.16 -7.14 3.87
CA THR A 16 18.30 -6.39 3.35
C THR A 16 17.97 -5.84 1.96
N TYR A 17 18.93 -5.14 1.36
CA TYR A 17 18.79 -4.61 0.01
C TYR A 17 19.85 -5.20 -0.90
N ALA A 18 19.52 -5.36 -2.19
CA ALA A 18 20.49 -5.66 -3.22
C ALA A 18 21.61 -4.59 -3.25
N PRO A 19 22.83 -4.95 -3.69
CA PRO A 19 23.96 -4.04 -3.77
C PRO A 19 23.63 -2.74 -4.53
N VAL A 20 24.22 -1.62 -4.08
CA VAL A 20 23.98 -0.30 -4.69
C VAL A 20 24.25 -0.31 -6.20
N ALA A 21 25.33 -0.96 -6.63
CA ALA A 21 25.71 -1.03 -8.04
C ALA A 21 24.69 -1.74 -8.95
N GLU A 22 23.84 -2.60 -8.36
CA GLU A 22 22.76 -3.30 -9.05
C GLU A 22 21.48 -2.46 -9.04
N ARG A 23 21.03 -2.00 -7.87
CA ARG A 23 19.73 -1.32 -7.70
C ARG A 23 19.62 0.07 -8.30
N ILE A 24 20.72 0.70 -8.73
CA ILE A 24 20.70 1.99 -9.44
C ILE A 24 20.48 1.84 -10.95
N ARG A 25 20.44 0.62 -11.48
CA ARG A 25 20.34 0.34 -12.93
C ARG A 25 18.91 0.15 -13.40
N GLU A 26 18.01 -0.19 -12.50
CA GLU A 26 16.59 -0.46 -12.80
C GLU A 26 15.69 0.09 -11.69
N PHE A 27 14.37 0.03 -11.93
CA PHE A 27 13.35 0.55 -11.01
C PHE A 27 12.60 -0.55 -10.26
N LYS A 28 13.07 -1.80 -10.27
CA LYS A 28 12.40 -2.90 -9.58
C LYS A 28 12.61 -2.86 -8.07
N GLU A 29 11.75 -3.55 -7.33
CA GLU A 29 11.98 -3.81 -5.92
C GLU A 29 13.33 -4.51 -5.72
N PHE A 30 14.14 -3.97 -4.81
CA PHE A 30 15.48 -4.49 -4.49
C PHE A 30 15.57 -5.02 -3.05
N VAL A 31 14.44 -5.15 -2.37
CA VAL A 31 14.35 -5.71 -1.02
C VAL A 31 14.55 -7.21 -1.10
N VAL A 32 15.50 -7.73 -0.32
CA VAL A 32 15.77 -9.16 -0.21
C VAL A 32 14.97 -9.70 0.98
N PRO A 33 13.98 -10.60 0.75
CA PRO A 33 13.16 -11.14 1.83
C PRO A 33 13.99 -12.04 2.75
N LEU A 34 13.51 -12.19 3.99
CA LEU A 34 14.00 -13.22 4.90
C LEU A 34 13.49 -14.60 4.49
N ASP A 35 14.25 -15.65 4.80
CA ASP A 35 13.77 -17.02 4.64
C ASP A 35 12.77 -17.41 5.75
N ASP A 36 12.04 -18.50 5.56
CA ASP A 36 11.02 -18.98 6.49
C ASP A 36 11.56 -19.22 7.91
N ARG A 37 12.82 -19.66 8.04
CA ARG A 37 13.44 -19.91 9.34
C ARG A 37 13.72 -18.61 10.08
N ALA A 38 14.27 -17.62 9.38
CA ALA A 38 14.52 -16.29 9.92
C ALA A 38 13.19 -15.60 10.27
N LEU A 39 12.16 -15.70 9.42
CA LEU A 39 10.82 -15.16 9.69
C LEU A 39 10.20 -15.77 10.95
N ALA A 40 10.23 -17.10 11.08
CA ALA A 40 9.75 -17.78 12.28
C ALA A 40 10.52 -17.34 13.54
N ALA A 41 11.84 -17.16 13.42
CA ALA A 41 12.67 -16.66 14.52
C ALA A 41 12.31 -15.21 14.91
N GLN A 42 12.02 -14.34 13.94
CA GLN A 42 11.57 -12.99 14.23
C GLN A 42 10.16 -12.96 14.85
N GLY A 43 9.23 -13.82 14.40
CA GLY A 43 7.93 -13.99 15.05
C GLY A 43 8.07 -14.48 16.50
N ALA A 44 9.04 -15.35 16.78
CA ALA A 44 9.34 -15.83 18.12
C ALA A 44 9.84 -14.76 19.09
N ARG A 45 10.31 -13.59 18.60
CA ARG A 45 10.69 -12.43 19.45
C ARG A 45 9.47 -11.72 20.04
N CYS A 46 8.24 -12.03 19.64
CA CYS A 46 7.05 -11.43 20.26
C CYS A 46 6.95 -11.82 21.74
N MET A 47 6.80 -10.83 22.62
CA MET A 47 6.83 -11.03 24.09
C MET A 47 5.50 -11.47 24.70
N ASP A 48 4.45 -11.70 23.90
CA ASP A 48 3.10 -12.02 24.41
C ASP A 48 2.59 -11.00 25.44
N CYS A 49 2.70 -9.71 25.09
CA CYS A 49 2.37 -8.61 26.01
C CYS A 49 0.89 -8.68 26.40
N GLY A 50 0.59 -8.64 27.71
CA GLY A 50 -0.79 -8.59 28.20
C GLY A 50 -1.58 -7.36 27.69
N ILE A 51 -0.89 -6.26 27.38
CA ILE A 51 -1.42 -5.11 26.63
C ILE A 51 -0.56 -4.93 25.37
N PRO A 52 -1.03 -5.37 24.19
CA PRO A 52 -0.25 -5.28 22.96
C PRO A 52 -0.31 -3.86 22.38
N TYR A 53 0.62 -2.98 22.80
CA TYR A 53 0.71 -1.60 22.28
C TYR A 53 0.90 -1.53 20.76
N CYS A 54 1.46 -2.57 20.15
CA CYS A 54 1.57 -2.68 18.69
C CYS A 54 0.19 -2.66 17.99
N HIS A 55 -0.89 -3.16 18.61
CA HIS A 55 -2.25 -3.05 18.08
C HIS A 55 -2.66 -1.59 17.95
N ASN A 56 -2.55 -0.83 19.04
CA ASN A 56 -2.93 0.58 19.08
C ASN A 56 -2.01 1.46 18.22
N GLY A 57 -0.73 1.07 18.09
CA GLY A 57 0.22 1.73 17.19
C GLY A 57 -0.10 1.50 15.71
N CYS A 58 -0.88 0.46 15.37
CA CYS A 58 -1.32 0.18 14.02
C CYS A 58 -2.64 0.92 13.73
N PRO A 59 -2.71 1.82 12.72
CA PRO A 59 -3.94 2.55 12.43
C PRO A 59 -5.13 1.69 12.02
N VAL A 60 -4.89 0.46 11.54
CA VAL A 60 -5.94 -0.52 11.20
C VAL A 60 -6.16 -1.54 12.33
N ASN A 61 -5.55 -1.34 13.49
CA ASN A 61 -5.64 -2.21 14.67
C ASN A 61 -5.36 -3.68 14.36
N ASN A 62 -4.33 -3.96 13.54
CA ASN A 62 -3.94 -5.33 13.21
C ASN A 62 -3.69 -6.17 14.46
N ILE A 63 -4.09 -7.44 14.40
CA ILE A 63 -3.95 -8.43 15.48
C ILE A 63 -2.54 -9.06 15.45
N ILE A 64 -1.53 -8.22 15.71
CA ILE A 64 -0.12 -8.48 15.40
C ILE A 64 0.50 -9.69 16.13
N PRO A 65 0.36 -9.86 17.45
CA PRO A 65 0.89 -11.01 18.18
C PRO A 65 0.35 -12.33 17.63
N ASP A 66 -0.92 -12.39 17.23
CA ASP A 66 -1.57 -13.60 16.75
C ASP A 66 -0.92 -14.09 15.45
N TRP A 67 -0.85 -13.24 14.42
CA TRP A 67 -0.23 -13.66 13.16
C TRP A 67 1.30 -13.80 13.27
N ASN A 68 1.97 -13.14 14.22
CA ASN A 68 3.38 -13.42 14.54
C ASN A 68 3.56 -14.83 15.13
N ASP A 69 2.68 -15.24 16.05
CA ASP A 69 2.69 -16.58 16.64
C ASP A 69 2.38 -17.65 15.60
N LEU A 70 1.43 -17.38 14.71
CA LEU A 70 1.08 -18.29 13.61
C LEU A 70 2.27 -18.47 12.65
N VAL A 71 2.97 -17.39 12.29
CA VAL A 71 4.22 -17.47 11.50
C VAL A 71 5.30 -18.26 12.23
N TYR A 72 5.50 -18.02 13.54
CA TYR A 72 6.44 -18.78 14.36
C TYR A 72 6.13 -20.29 14.35
N ARG A 73 4.85 -20.67 14.37
CA ARG A 73 4.39 -22.07 14.32
C ARG A 73 4.30 -22.65 12.92
N GLY A 74 4.58 -21.87 11.88
CA GLY A 74 4.46 -22.29 10.48
C GLY A 74 3.01 -22.38 9.96
N GLN A 75 2.05 -21.77 10.65
CA GLN A 75 0.63 -21.73 10.30
C GLN A 75 0.32 -20.53 9.39
N TRP A 76 0.92 -20.52 8.20
CA TRP A 76 0.89 -19.36 7.31
C TRP A 76 -0.49 -19.03 6.71
N GLN A 77 -1.32 -20.04 6.46
CA GLN A 77 -2.67 -19.83 5.94
C GLN A 77 -3.57 -19.16 7.00
N ASP A 78 -3.55 -19.67 8.23
CA ASP A 78 -4.22 -19.02 9.36
C ASP A 78 -3.70 -17.58 9.58
N ALA A 79 -2.39 -17.35 9.39
CA ALA A 79 -1.79 -16.04 9.55
C ALA A 79 -2.34 -15.00 8.56
N ILE A 80 -2.55 -15.39 7.28
CA ILE A 80 -3.17 -14.47 6.30
C ILE A 80 -4.65 -14.24 6.61
N ASP A 81 -5.38 -15.25 7.09
CA ASP A 81 -6.79 -15.10 7.46
C ASP A 81 -6.94 -14.08 8.60
N VAL A 82 -6.10 -14.18 9.64
CA VAL A 82 -6.06 -13.19 10.73
C VAL A 82 -5.64 -11.81 10.22
N LEU A 83 -4.61 -11.72 9.37
CA LEU A 83 -4.15 -10.44 8.83
C LEU A 83 -5.22 -9.74 7.98
N HIS A 84 -6.00 -10.50 7.20
CA HIS A 84 -7.09 -9.98 6.39
C HIS A 84 -8.35 -9.63 7.18
N SER A 85 -8.46 -10.05 8.44
CA SER A 85 -9.57 -9.64 9.31
C SER A 85 -9.59 -8.13 9.60
N THR A 86 -8.43 -7.47 9.52
CA THR A 86 -8.26 -6.03 9.82
C THR A 86 -7.69 -5.23 8.66
N ASN A 87 -6.94 -5.85 7.73
CA ASN A 87 -6.28 -5.14 6.63
C ASN A 87 -6.70 -5.68 5.25
N ASN A 88 -7.28 -4.81 4.42
CA ASN A 88 -7.63 -5.13 3.03
C ASN A 88 -6.39 -5.41 2.17
N PHE A 89 -5.29 -4.67 2.37
CA PHE A 89 -4.14 -4.65 1.45
C PHE A 89 -2.78 -4.73 2.17
N PRO A 90 -2.48 -5.84 2.88
CA PRO A 90 -1.20 -6.06 3.55
C PRO A 90 0.01 -6.00 2.61
N GLU A 91 -0.16 -6.25 1.31
CA GLU A 91 0.93 -6.11 0.34
C GLU A 91 1.38 -4.66 0.16
N PHE A 92 0.49 -3.69 0.37
CA PHE A 92 0.82 -2.27 0.30
C PHE A 92 1.47 -1.87 1.63
N THR A 93 0.79 -2.08 2.75
CA THR A 93 1.29 -1.68 4.07
C THR A 93 2.62 -2.36 4.43
N GLY A 94 2.79 -3.65 4.15
CA GLY A 94 4.04 -4.39 4.38
C GLY A 94 5.26 -3.86 3.60
N ARG A 95 5.02 -3.07 2.54
CA ARG A 95 6.04 -2.40 1.73
C ARG A 95 6.22 -0.93 2.10
N ILE A 96 5.14 -0.17 2.19
CA ILE A 96 5.18 1.30 2.25
C ILE A 96 4.95 1.88 3.64
N CYS A 97 4.37 1.14 4.59
CA CYS A 97 4.07 1.64 5.92
C CYS A 97 5.36 2.05 6.67
N PRO A 98 5.36 3.17 7.44
CA PRO A 98 6.49 3.53 8.30
C PRO A 98 6.59 2.67 9.58
N ALA A 99 5.77 1.64 9.71
CA ALA A 99 5.74 0.68 10.83
C ALA A 99 5.58 1.34 12.23
N PRO A 100 4.55 2.17 12.45
CA PRO A 100 4.29 2.75 13.78
C PRO A 100 4.01 1.69 14.85
N CYS A 101 3.56 0.50 14.44
CA CYS A 101 3.43 -0.68 15.29
C CYS A 101 4.77 -1.19 15.85
N GLU A 102 5.88 -1.06 15.10
CA GLU A 102 7.23 -1.38 15.58
C GLU A 102 7.70 -0.31 16.57
N ALA A 103 7.47 0.96 16.26
CA ALA A 103 7.78 2.06 17.18
C ALA A 103 7.03 1.93 18.53
N ALA A 104 5.78 1.47 18.48
CA ALA A 104 4.93 1.23 19.66
C ALA A 104 5.17 -0.14 20.34
N CYS A 105 6.01 -1.01 19.79
CA CYS A 105 6.25 -2.33 20.37
C CYS A 105 6.85 -2.19 21.77
N THR A 106 6.31 -2.90 22.77
CA THR A 106 6.84 -2.88 24.15
C THR A 106 8.34 -3.22 24.20
N LEU A 107 8.80 -4.12 23.32
CA LEU A 107 10.21 -4.51 23.26
C LEU A 107 11.10 -3.33 22.82
N ASN A 108 10.56 -2.37 22.06
CA ASN A 108 11.25 -1.16 21.60
C ASN A 108 11.63 -0.19 22.73
N ILE A 109 11.19 -0.44 23.97
CA ILE A 109 11.56 0.38 25.13
C ILE A 109 13.02 0.12 25.51
N ASP A 110 13.41 -1.16 25.60
CA ASP A 110 14.71 -1.58 26.13
C ASP A 110 15.60 -2.30 25.09
N ASP A 111 15.03 -2.84 24.01
CA ASP A 111 15.74 -3.51 22.91
C ASP A 111 15.07 -3.14 21.57
N ASN A 112 15.36 -3.86 20.50
CA ASN A 112 14.82 -3.63 19.17
C ASN A 112 13.45 -4.31 19.00
N PRO A 113 12.51 -3.70 18.26
CA PRO A 113 11.17 -4.24 18.09
C PRO A 113 11.18 -5.52 17.27
N VAL A 114 10.08 -6.28 17.37
CA VAL A 114 9.76 -7.35 16.41
C VAL A 114 9.68 -6.74 15.00
N THR A 115 10.15 -7.45 13.96
CA THR A 115 10.10 -6.99 12.57
C THR A 115 8.71 -7.19 11.95
N ILE A 116 7.70 -6.57 12.57
CA ILE A 116 6.27 -6.67 12.28
C ILE A 116 5.99 -6.42 10.79
N LYS A 117 6.51 -5.33 10.22
CA LYS A 117 6.28 -4.98 8.80
C LYS A 117 6.87 -6.03 7.85
N THR A 118 8.00 -6.62 8.21
CA THR A 118 8.66 -7.66 7.42
C THR A 118 7.87 -8.96 7.45
N ILE A 119 7.34 -9.34 8.60
CA ILE A 119 6.48 -10.51 8.73
C ILE A 119 5.14 -10.30 8.01
N GLU A 120 4.50 -9.13 8.13
CA GLU A 120 3.29 -8.75 7.37
C GLU A 120 3.49 -8.94 5.86
N CYS A 121 4.58 -8.39 5.32
CA CYS A 121 4.92 -8.51 3.89
C CYS A 121 5.14 -9.97 3.47
N ALA A 122 5.81 -10.77 4.29
CA ALA A 122 6.06 -12.17 3.99
C ALA A 122 4.77 -13.02 3.99
N ILE A 123 3.85 -12.78 4.93
CA ILE A 123 2.56 -13.47 5.01
C ILE A 123 1.78 -13.27 3.71
N VAL A 124 1.60 -12.02 3.27
CA VAL A 124 0.80 -11.71 2.08
C VAL A 124 1.47 -12.18 0.79
N ASP A 125 2.80 -12.06 0.67
CA ASP A 125 3.52 -12.51 -0.52
C ASP A 125 3.43 -14.03 -0.68
N ARG A 126 3.57 -14.78 0.43
CA ARG A 126 3.35 -16.23 0.45
C ARG A 126 1.91 -16.58 0.12
N ALA A 127 0.93 -15.92 0.74
CA ALA A 127 -0.47 -16.22 0.52
C ALA A 127 -0.90 -16.05 -0.95
N TRP A 128 -0.34 -15.06 -1.65
CA TRP A 128 -0.54 -14.93 -3.09
C TRP A 128 0.16 -16.03 -3.90
N LYS A 129 1.40 -16.38 -3.55
CA LYS A 129 2.16 -17.45 -4.22
C LYS A 129 1.46 -18.81 -4.10
N GLU A 130 0.89 -19.10 -2.93
CA GLU A 130 0.19 -20.34 -2.62
C GLU A 130 -1.28 -20.33 -3.07
N GLY A 131 -1.78 -19.19 -3.57
CA GLY A 131 -3.15 -19.07 -4.07
C GLY A 131 -4.23 -19.06 -2.98
N TRP A 132 -3.91 -18.66 -1.75
CA TRP A 132 -4.88 -18.58 -0.65
C TRP A 132 -5.77 -17.35 -0.72
N ILE A 133 -5.32 -16.29 -1.39
CA ILE A 133 -6.11 -15.07 -1.58
C ILE A 133 -7.01 -15.25 -2.79
N GLN A 134 -8.29 -15.51 -2.52
CA GLN A 134 -9.33 -15.73 -3.53
C GLN A 134 -10.40 -14.62 -3.49
N PRO A 135 -11.09 -14.35 -4.61
CA PRO A 135 -12.23 -13.46 -4.63
C PRO A 135 -13.34 -13.91 -3.67
N GLN A 136 -13.84 -13.00 -2.84
CA GLN A 136 -14.97 -13.23 -1.94
C GLN A 136 -16.25 -12.67 -2.57
N ILE A 137 -16.97 -13.53 -3.29
CA ILE A 137 -18.22 -13.15 -3.97
C ILE A 137 -19.36 -13.18 -2.92
N PRO A 138 -20.18 -12.11 -2.81
CA PRO A 138 -21.29 -12.10 -1.87
C PRO A 138 -22.38 -13.11 -2.27
N GLU A 139 -22.90 -13.86 -1.30
CA GLU A 139 -24.02 -14.81 -1.52
C GLU A 139 -25.33 -14.10 -1.90
N HIS A 140 -25.52 -12.87 -1.40
CA HIS A 140 -26.72 -12.08 -1.62
C HIS A 140 -26.38 -10.68 -2.13
N LYS A 141 -27.17 -10.21 -3.10
CA LYS A 141 -27.11 -8.82 -3.58
C LYS A 141 -28.12 -7.96 -2.83
N THR A 142 -27.67 -6.77 -2.44
CA THR A 142 -28.48 -5.79 -1.69
C THR A 142 -29.39 -4.96 -2.60
N GLY A 143 -29.12 -4.95 -3.91
CA GLY A 143 -29.79 -4.09 -4.89
C GLY A 143 -29.40 -2.61 -4.80
N ARG A 144 -28.47 -2.23 -3.93
CA ARG A 144 -27.98 -0.85 -3.77
C ARG A 144 -26.75 -0.59 -4.61
N LYS A 145 -26.69 0.61 -5.21
CA LYS A 145 -25.60 1.10 -6.05
C LYS A 145 -24.77 2.14 -5.34
N VAL A 146 -23.45 1.98 -5.33
CA VAL A 146 -22.52 2.92 -4.71
C VAL A 146 -21.45 3.37 -5.71
N ALA A 147 -21.29 4.68 -5.85
CA ALA A 147 -20.20 5.27 -6.62
C ALA A 147 -19.03 5.64 -5.69
N VAL A 148 -17.81 5.23 -6.05
CA VAL A 148 -16.58 5.59 -5.34
C VAL A 148 -15.72 6.44 -6.26
N VAL A 149 -15.41 7.67 -5.86
CA VAL A 149 -14.63 8.62 -6.67
C VAL A 149 -13.17 8.61 -6.21
N GLY A 150 -12.28 8.07 -7.05
CA GLY A 150 -10.86 7.89 -6.81
C GLY A 150 -10.50 6.44 -6.51
N SER A 151 -9.44 5.93 -7.16
CA SER A 151 -8.97 4.55 -7.00
C SER A 151 -7.74 4.41 -6.09
N GLY A 152 -7.50 5.39 -5.21
CA GLY A 152 -6.49 5.27 -4.16
C GLY A 152 -6.82 4.17 -3.14
N PRO A 153 -5.94 3.91 -2.16
CA PRO A 153 -6.14 2.85 -1.17
C PRO A 153 -7.49 2.97 -0.42
N ALA A 154 -7.92 4.19 -0.09
CA ALA A 154 -9.21 4.43 0.55
C ALA A 154 -10.39 4.00 -0.33
N GLY A 155 -10.40 4.40 -1.59
CA GLY A 155 -11.45 4.05 -2.54
C GLY A 155 -11.49 2.54 -2.83
N MET A 156 -10.32 1.93 -3.02
CA MET A 156 -10.23 0.48 -3.23
C MET A 156 -10.70 -0.31 -2.00
N ALA A 157 -10.32 0.08 -0.79
CA ALA A 157 -10.74 -0.62 0.43
C ALA A 157 -12.25 -0.50 0.65
N CYS A 158 -12.78 0.72 0.49
CA CYS A 158 -14.22 0.98 0.55
C CYS A 158 -14.98 0.12 -0.48
N ALA A 159 -14.53 0.13 -1.73
CA ALA A 159 -15.17 -0.63 -2.79
C ALA A 159 -15.16 -2.15 -2.54
N GLN A 160 -14.03 -2.67 -2.05
CA GLN A 160 -13.91 -4.10 -1.73
C GLN A 160 -14.90 -4.50 -0.63
N GLN A 161 -14.94 -3.75 0.47
CA GLN A 161 -15.86 -4.07 1.58
C GLN A 161 -17.32 -3.96 1.15
N LEU A 162 -17.69 -2.93 0.37
CA LEU A 162 -19.05 -2.77 -0.14
C LEU A 162 -19.46 -3.87 -1.13
N ALA A 163 -18.56 -4.29 -2.01
CA ALA A 163 -18.82 -5.38 -2.95
C ALA A 163 -19.03 -6.71 -2.22
N ARG A 164 -18.19 -7.00 -1.21
CA ARG A 164 -18.35 -8.18 -0.34
C ARG A 164 -19.61 -8.15 0.51
N ALA A 165 -20.12 -6.96 0.83
CA ALA A 165 -21.43 -6.78 1.48
C ALA A 165 -22.62 -6.94 0.53
N GLY A 166 -22.39 -7.15 -0.78
CA GLY A 166 -23.44 -7.38 -1.76
C GLY A 166 -23.94 -6.11 -2.49
N HIS A 167 -23.25 -4.98 -2.36
CA HIS A 167 -23.57 -3.76 -3.13
C HIS A 167 -23.02 -3.84 -4.57
N GLU A 168 -23.66 -3.11 -5.48
CA GLU A 168 -23.13 -2.85 -6.83
C GLU A 168 -22.24 -1.62 -6.74
N VAL A 169 -20.93 -1.80 -6.93
CA VAL A 169 -19.95 -0.73 -6.71
C VAL A 169 -19.26 -0.37 -8.02
N THR A 170 -19.24 0.92 -8.34
CA THR A 170 -18.45 1.49 -9.44
C THR A 170 -17.39 2.44 -8.89
N VAL A 171 -16.12 2.16 -9.18
CA VAL A 171 -14.99 3.03 -8.87
C VAL A 171 -14.64 3.85 -10.10
N PHE A 172 -14.64 5.18 -9.95
CA PHE A 172 -14.26 6.14 -10.99
C PHE A 172 -12.85 6.67 -10.73
N GLU A 173 -11.99 6.62 -11.75
CA GLU A 173 -10.61 7.09 -11.68
C GLU A 173 -10.29 7.99 -12.86
N ARG A 174 -9.69 9.14 -12.59
CA ARG A 174 -9.31 10.11 -13.62
C ARG A 174 -8.13 9.66 -14.46
N ASN A 175 -7.20 8.89 -13.88
CA ASN A 175 -6.05 8.37 -14.58
C ASN A 175 -6.39 7.13 -15.41
N ASN A 176 -5.46 6.75 -16.29
CA ASN A 176 -5.60 5.57 -17.15
C ASN A 176 -5.65 4.24 -16.36
N SER A 177 -4.95 4.19 -15.23
CA SER A 177 -4.77 2.97 -14.44
C SER A 177 -5.14 3.22 -12.97
N MET A 178 -5.66 2.19 -12.31
CA MET A 178 -6.09 2.26 -10.91
C MET A 178 -4.91 2.34 -9.93
N GLY A 179 -5.18 2.84 -8.72
CA GLY A 179 -4.24 2.85 -7.59
C GLY A 179 -3.86 4.23 -7.08
N GLY A 180 -4.31 5.31 -7.74
CA GLY A 180 -3.98 6.68 -7.35
C GLY A 180 -2.47 6.90 -7.16
N LEU A 181 -2.06 7.51 -6.04
CA LEU A 181 -0.65 7.76 -5.73
C LEU A 181 0.17 6.48 -5.45
N LEU A 182 -0.44 5.33 -5.16
CA LEU A 182 0.31 4.07 -5.10
C LEU A 182 0.93 3.73 -6.46
N ARG A 183 0.24 4.11 -7.54
CA ARG A 183 0.72 3.95 -8.91
C ARG A 183 1.52 5.13 -9.42
N TYR A 184 0.98 6.33 -9.27
CA TYR A 184 1.54 7.52 -9.92
C TYR A 184 2.45 8.36 -9.01
N GLY A 185 2.48 8.11 -7.70
CA GLY A 185 3.38 8.79 -6.76
C GLY A 185 4.56 7.92 -6.34
N ILE A 186 4.28 6.78 -5.71
CA ILE A 186 5.31 5.89 -5.13
C ILE A 186 6.12 5.24 -6.27
N PRO A 187 7.46 5.28 -6.26
CA PRO A 187 8.27 4.59 -7.27
C PRO A 187 8.20 3.06 -7.19
N ASP A 188 8.36 2.39 -8.34
CA ASP A 188 8.38 0.91 -8.43
C ASP A 188 9.42 0.24 -7.52
N PHE A 189 10.57 0.89 -7.29
CA PHE A 189 11.61 0.31 -6.44
C PHE A 189 11.22 0.23 -4.96
N LYS A 190 10.20 1.00 -4.53
CA LYS A 190 9.57 0.88 -3.20
C LYS A 190 8.41 -0.11 -3.22
N MET A 191 7.63 -0.12 -4.30
CA MET A 191 6.48 -1.00 -4.49
C MET A 191 6.12 -1.11 -5.97
N GLU A 192 6.30 -2.30 -6.54
CA GLU A 192 6.00 -2.57 -7.95
C GLU A 192 4.48 -2.57 -8.22
N LYS A 193 4.09 -2.13 -9.43
CA LYS A 193 2.66 -1.88 -9.70
C LYS A 193 1.81 -3.14 -9.90
N HIS A 194 2.46 -4.28 -10.13
CA HIS A 194 1.77 -5.56 -10.28
C HIS A 194 0.98 -5.95 -9.02
N HIS A 195 1.37 -5.48 -7.83
CA HIS A 195 0.58 -5.66 -6.60
C HIS A 195 -0.80 -4.99 -6.68
N ILE A 196 -0.86 -3.82 -7.31
CA ILE A 196 -2.11 -3.09 -7.54
C ILE A 196 -2.95 -3.82 -8.59
N ASP A 197 -2.34 -4.22 -9.71
CA ASP A 197 -3.03 -4.90 -10.82
C ASP A 197 -3.68 -6.22 -10.37
N ARG A 198 -2.97 -6.97 -9.54
CA ARG A 198 -3.47 -8.21 -8.93
C ARG A 198 -4.68 -7.95 -8.03
N ARG A 199 -4.68 -6.89 -7.23
CA ARG A 199 -5.83 -6.53 -6.38
C ARG A 199 -7.01 -6.03 -7.19
N VAL A 200 -6.78 -5.22 -8.23
CA VAL A 200 -7.83 -4.78 -9.14
C VAL A 200 -8.50 -5.98 -9.78
N SER A 201 -7.73 -6.93 -10.32
CA SER A 201 -8.26 -8.17 -10.90
C SER A 201 -9.09 -8.98 -9.91
N GLN A 202 -8.60 -9.13 -8.68
CA GLN A 202 -9.30 -9.84 -7.60
C GLN A 202 -10.61 -9.15 -7.24
N MET A 203 -10.63 -7.82 -7.13
CA MET A 203 -11.83 -7.03 -6.82
C MET A 203 -12.84 -7.01 -7.98
N GLN A 204 -12.37 -7.03 -9.24
CA GLN A 204 -13.24 -7.20 -10.40
C GLN A 204 -13.96 -8.54 -10.35
N ALA A 205 -13.26 -9.61 -9.96
CA ALA A 205 -13.88 -10.92 -9.76
C ALA A 205 -14.88 -10.94 -8.58
N GLU A 206 -14.74 -10.05 -7.60
CA GLU A 206 -15.75 -9.83 -6.54
C GLU A 206 -16.96 -9.00 -7.01
N GLY A 207 -16.89 -8.43 -8.21
CA GLY A 207 -17.97 -7.65 -8.83
C GLY A 207 -17.81 -6.12 -8.75
N VAL A 208 -16.62 -5.61 -8.40
CA VAL A 208 -16.33 -4.17 -8.49
C VAL A 208 -16.15 -3.76 -9.94
N SER A 209 -16.91 -2.77 -10.39
CA SER A 209 -16.72 -2.15 -11.70
C SER A 209 -15.73 -1.00 -11.61
N PHE A 210 -14.72 -0.97 -12.48
CA PHE A 210 -13.73 0.11 -12.54
C PHE A 210 -13.88 0.91 -13.83
N ARG A 211 -13.94 2.24 -13.73
CA ARG A 211 -13.99 3.18 -14.84
C ARG A 211 -12.79 4.11 -14.78
N SER A 212 -11.77 3.83 -15.58
CA SER A 212 -10.59 4.70 -15.73
C SER A 212 -10.86 5.88 -16.67
N ASN A 213 -9.90 6.80 -16.78
CA ASN A 213 -9.97 7.98 -17.66
C ASN A 213 -11.26 8.79 -17.48
N THR A 214 -11.74 8.90 -16.24
CA THR A 214 -13.02 9.50 -15.91
C THR A 214 -12.87 10.43 -14.71
N GLU A 215 -12.73 11.73 -14.95
CA GLU A 215 -12.67 12.76 -13.91
C GLU A 215 -14.08 13.26 -13.57
N VAL A 216 -14.59 12.84 -12.41
CA VAL A 216 -15.87 13.34 -11.87
C VAL A 216 -15.77 14.84 -11.59
N GLY A 217 -16.73 15.60 -12.12
CA GLY A 217 -16.73 17.07 -12.11
C GLY A 217 -16.19 17.70 -13.41
N ARG A 218 -15.54 16.92 -14.29
CA ARG A 218 -15.10 17.34 -15.63
C ARG A 218 -15.78 16.52 -16.72
N ASP A 219 -15.58 15.21 -16.71
CA ASP A 219 -16.06 14.29 -17.75
C ASP A 219 -17.50 13.81 -17.48
N ILE A 220 -17.86 13.72 -16.19
CA ILE A 220 -19.22 13.42 -15.72
C ILE A 220 -19.60 14.46 -14.66
N ALA A 221 -20.84 14.95 -14.68
CA ALA A 221 -21.29 15.87 -13.65
C ALA A 221 -21.46 15.13 -12.32
N ALA A 222 -21.01 15.74 -11.22
CA ALA A 222 -21.18 15.16 -9.88
C ALA A 222 -22.66 14.93 -9.52
N LYS A 223 -23.56 15.75 -10.09
CA LYS A 223 -25.01 15.61 -9.92
C LYS A 223 -25.53 14.28 -10.49
N ASP A 224 -24.99 13.83 -11.62
CA ASP A 224 -25.42 12.58 -12.25
C ASP A 224 -25.14 11.39 -11.32
N LEU A 225 -24.00 11.40 -10.61
CA LEU A 225 -23.68 10.37 -9.63
C LEU A 225 -24.67 10.37 -8.45
N VAL A 226 -25.09 11.55 -7.98
CA VAL A 226 -26.07 11.68 -6.89
C VAL A 226 -27.46 11.23 -7.32
N ASP A 227 -27.82 11.46 -8.58
CA ASP A 227 -29.12 11.08 -9.13
C ASP A 227 -29.18 9.57 -9.48
N GLU A 228 -28.05 8.95 -9.87
CA GLU A 228 -27.99 7.54 -10.32
C GLU A 228 -27.63 6.50 -9.23
N TYR A 229 -26.93 6.91 -8.17
CA TYR A 229 -26.43 5.99 -7.14
C TYR A 229 -27.10 6.24 -5.79
N ASP A 230 -27.29 5.19 -4.99
CA ASP A 230 -27.84 5.30 -3.63
C ASP A 230 -26.88 6.01 -2.68
N ALA A 231 -25.57 5.94 -2.94
CA ALA A 231 -24.53 6.63 -2.18
C ALA A 231 -23.31 6.97 -3.05
N VAL A 232 -22.62 8.05 -2.69
CA VAL A 232 -21.37 8.48 -3.31
C VAL A 232 -20.29 8.66 -2.24
N VAL A 233 -19.13 8.05 -2.44
CA VAL A 233 -17.97 8.15 -1.56
C VAL A 233 -16.85 8.91 -2.26
N LEU A 234 -16.39 10.00 -1.67
CA LEU A 234 -15.31 10.82 -2.22
C LEU A 234 -13.96 10.42 -1.62
N THR A 235 -13.08 9.89 -2.45
CA THR A 235 -11.72 9.41 -2.07
C THR A 235 -10.64 9.95 -3.01
N GLY A 236 -10.84 11.16 -3.55
CA GLY A 236 -9.95 11.78 -4.55
C GLY A 236 -8.55 12.17 -4.05
N GLY A 237 -8.28 12.06 -2.75
CA GLY A 237 -6.97 12.36 -2.17
C GLY A 237 -6.62 13.86 -2.19
N SER A 238 -5.33 14.17 -2.02
CA SER A 238 -4.79 15.53 -1.99
C SER A 238 -3.53 15.63 -2.84
N GLU A 239 -3.68 16.07 -4.08
CA GLU A 239 -2.57 16.23 -5.03
C GLU A 239 -2.17 17.70 -5.25
N LYS A 240 -2.89 18.64 -4.63
CA LYS A 240 -2.55 20.06 -4.73
C LYS A 240 -1.24 20.33 -4.01
N SER A 241 -0.21 20.67 -4.78
CA SER A 241 1.09 21.07 -4.26
C SER A 241 1.00 22.27 -3.32
N ARG A 242 1.84 22.28 -2.29
CA ARG A 242 2.04 23.45 -1.43
C ARG A 242 3.13 24.32 -2.02
N ASP A 243 2.76 25.54 -2.39
CA ASP A 243 3.69 26.51 -2.96
C ASP A 243 4.64 27.09 -1.89
N LEU A 244 5.81 27.55 -2.35
CA LEU A 244 6.80 28.26 -1.55
C LEU A 244 7.09 29.60 -2.23
N PRO A 245 6.42 30.70 -1.82
CA PRO A 245 6.52 31.99 -2.49
C PRO A 245 7.84 32.68 -2.13
N VAL A 246 8.92 32.29 -2.81
CA VAL A 246 10.26 32.87 -2.69
C VAL A 246 10.74 33.40 -4.05
N PRO A 247 11.62 34.41 -4.07
CA PRO A 247 12.18 34.91 -5.32
C PRO A 247 12.83 33.78 -6.13
N GLY A 248 12.42 33.65 -7.40
CA GLY A 248 12.93 32.64 -8.32
C GLY A 248 12.18 31.30 -8.31
N GLY A 249 11.07 31.17 -7.57
CA GLY A 249 10.22 29.98 -7.60
C GLY A 249 9.55 29.72 -8.97
N GLU A 250 9.44 30.77 -9.79
CA GLU A 250 8.91 30.75 -11.15
C GLU A 250 9.96 30.39 -12.21
N LEU A 251 11.23 30.25 -11.84
CA LEU A 251 12.32 29.98 -12.79
C LEU A 251 12.18 28.60 -13.44
N LYS A 252 12.58 28.53 -14.72
CA LYS A 252 12.64 27.27 -15.46
C LYS A 252 13.55 26.26 -14.75
N GLY A 253 13.01 25.09 -14.44
CA GLY A 253 13.72 24.02 -13.72
C GLY A 253 13.26 23.85 -12.27
N VAL A 254 12.45 24.78 -11.75
CA VAL A 254 11.71 24.59 -10.49
C VAL A 254 10.42 23.83 -10.83
N HIS A 255 10.23 22.67 -10.19
CA HIS A 255 9.10 21.78 -10.45
C HIS A 255 8.53 21.25 -9.13
N PHE A 256 7.23 21.05 -9.04
CA PHE A 256 6.66 20.32 -7.92
C PHE A 256 6.90 18.81 -8.08
N ALA A 257 7.00 18.10 -6.95
CA ALA A 257 7.19 16.65 -6.97
C ALA A 257 6.07 15.92 -7.74
N MET A 258 4.83 16.42 -7.64
CA MET A 258 3.67 15.88 -8.35
C MET A 258 3.70 16.15 -9.87
N ASP A 259 4.59 17.02 -10.36
CA ASP A 259 4.82 17.16 -11.81
C ASP A 259 5.88 16.16 -12.31
N PHE A 260 6.79 15.75 -11.43
CA PHE A 260 7.93 14.89 -11.76
C PHE A 260 7.64 13.40 -11.57
N LEU A 261 7.17 13.01 -10.37
CA LEU A 261 7.00 11.60 -10.00
C LEU A 261 6.03 10.85 -10.92
N PRO A 262 4.84 11.40 -11.27
CA PRO A 262 3.94 10.72 -12.20
C PRO A 262 4.55 10.51 -13.58
N GLN A 263 5.35 11.46 -14.10
CA GLN A 263 6.04 11.27 -15.37
C GLN A 263 7.02 10.11 -15.30
N GLN A 264 7.78 10.00 -14.20
CA GLN A 264 8.72 8.90 -14.04
C GLN A 264 8.02 7.55 -13.94
N ASN A 265 6.97 7.44 -13.12
CA ASN A 265 6.20 6.20 -12.99
C ASN A 265 5.53 5.81 -14.32
N ARG A 266 5.02 6.79 -15.09
CA ARG A 266 4.49 6.56 -16.45
C ARG A 266 5.54 6.02 -17.41
N ARG A 267 6.77 6.56 -17.39
CA ARG A 267 7.88 6.04 -18.21
C ARG A 267 8.22 4.59 -17.87
N VAL A 268 8.29 4.25 -16.58
CA VAL A 268 8.54 2.86 -16.13
C VAL A 268 7.42 1.93 -16.59
N ALA A 269 6.18 2.39 -16.55
CA ALA A 269 5.01 1.65 -17.01
C ALA A 269 4.82 1.65 -18.55
N ASN A 270 5.70 2.31 -19.31
CA ASN A 270 5.52 2.58 -20.74
C ASN A 270 4.17 3.26 -21.10
N GLU A 271 3.61 4.03 -20.16
CA GLU A 271 2.46 4.90 -20.40
C GLU A 271 2.93 6.24 -21.01
N PRO A 272 2.10 6.90 -21.84
CA PRO A 272 2.37 8.27 -22.25
C PRO A 272 2.59 9.17 -21.02
N ALA A 273 3.58 10.08 -21.09
CA ALA A 273 3.97 10.93 -19.96
C ALA A 273 2.89 11.97 -19.54
N GLY A 274 1.74 11.99 -20.22
CA GLY A 274 0.67 12.96 -20.05
C GLY A 274 0.83 14.14 -21.01
N THR A 275 0.19 15.26 -20.68
CA THR A 275 0.14 16.47 -21.51
C THR A 275 1.24 17.49 -21.22
N ASN A 276 2.09 17.23 -20.22
CA ASN A 276 3.12 18.17 -19.76
C ASN A 276 4.45 17.95 -20.49
N GLU A 277 5.24 19.02 -20.58
CA GLU A 277 6.63 18.94 -21.06
C GLU A 277 7.45 17.94 -20.23
N PRO A 278 8.30 17.10 -20.87
CA PRO A 278 9.10 16.12 -20.16
C PRO A 278 10.07 16.74 -19.15
N ILE A 279 9.97 16.34 -17.89
CA ILE A 279 10.95 16.69 -16.85
C ILE A 279 11.93 15.52 -16.68
N LEU A 280 13.20 15.79 -16.97
CA LEU A 280 14.31 14.82 -16.90
C LEU A 280 15.46 15.35 -16.03
N ALA A 281 16.04 14.47 -15.22
CA ALA A 281 17.19 14.74 -14.35
C ALA A 281 18.54 14.28 -14.93
N THR A 282 18.55 13.58 -16.07
CA THR A 282 19.76 13.01 -16.67
C THR A 282 20.82 14.07 -16.94
N GLY A 283 22.02 13.86 -16.42
CA GLY A 283 23.16 14.77 -16.60
C GLY A 283 23.03 16.11 -15.90
N LYS A 284 22.11 16.26 -14.95
CA LYS A 284 21.88 17.51 -14.20
C LYS A 284 22.31 17.39 -12.74
N HIS A 285 22.61 18.53 -12.13
CA HIS A 285 22.67 18.66 -10.68
C HIS A 285 21.27 18.97 -10.15
N VAL A 286 20.75 18.12 -9.27
CA VAL A 286 19.38 18.20 -8.78
C VAL A 286 19.40 18.54 -7.29
N VAL A 287 18.53 19.48 -6.89
CA VAL A 287 18.26 19.81 -5.50
C VAL A 287 16.80 19.46 -5.22
N VAL A 288 16.54 18.67 -4.17
CA VAL A 288 15.20 18.33 -3.73
C VAL A 288 14.89 19.07 -2.43
N ILE A 289 13.77 19.77 -2.39
CA ILE A 289 13.34 20.58 -1.23
C ILE A 289 12.15 19.88 -0.56
N GLY A 290 12.41 19.24 0.57
CA GLY A 290 11.43 18.47 1.34
C GLY A 290 12.13 17.34 2.09
N GLY A 291 11.65 17.00 3.29
CA GLY A 291 12.25 15.95 4.14
C GLY A 291 11.30 14.80 4.49
N GLY A 292 10.16 14.71 3.81
CA GLY A 292 9.24 13.58 3.95
C GLY A 292 9.45 12.55 2.84
N ASP A 293 8.63 11.49 2.79
CA ASP A 293 8.77 10.38 1.84
C ASP A 293 8.77 10.77 0.34
N THR A 294 8.23 11.94 0.01
CA THR A 294 8.19 12.51 -1.34
C THR A 294 9.50 13.21 -1.75
N GLY A 295 10.24 13.78 -0.79
CA GLY A 295 11.52 14.46 -1.01
C GLY A 295 12.69 13.48 -0.96
#